data_AF-A0A6L8RNZ7-F1
#
_entry.id   AF-A0A6L8RNZ7-F1
#
_cell.length_a   1.000
_cell.length_b   1.000
_cell.length_c   1.000
_cell.angle_alpha   90.00
_cell.angle_beta   90.00
_cell.angle_gamma   90.00
#
_symmetry.space_group_name_H-M   'P 1'
#
loop_
_entity.id
_entity.type
_entity.pdbx_description
1 polymer ?
#
loop_
_entity_poly.entity_id
_entity_poly.type
_entity_poly.pdbx_seq_one_letter_code
_entity_poly.pdbx_strand_id
1 'polypeptide(L)'
;MTTLVWNLEENATRRHLLAEALLQLPEERRAQVLEAAEAAGVPDGHHHDLGEVNATIDALDASERAKDDMRAVYRILAEAEATAHGCAVEETHFHEVGNGEALRNVLAICLAVEALDPDEIAATRVQTGSGTVRCAHGELPIPAPATAAIIARGIPTCDRKLEGERCTPTSAAVILHFVQRYDA
;
A
#
# COMPACT_ATOMS: atom_id res chain seq x y z
N MET A 1 -18.78 -12.49 12.41
CA MET A 1 -18.30 -11.29 11.73
C MET A 1 -16.93 -10.98 12.28
N THR A 2 -15.89 -11.28 11.51
CA THR A 2 -14.49 -11.05 11.87
C THR A 2 -14.07 -9.71 11.27
N THR A 3 -13.80 -8.72 12.11
CA THR A 3 -13.30 -7.42 11.67
C THR A 3 -11.80 -7.35 11.91
N LEU A 4 -11.03 -7.10 10.85
CA LEU A 4 -9.63 -6.71 10.97
C LEU A 4 -9.58 -5.21 11.25
N VAL A 5 -8.93 -4.80 12.34
CA VAL A 5 -8.74 -3.39 12.68
C VAL A 5 -7.26 -3.04 12.55
N TRP A 6 -6.94 -2.10 11.65
CA TRP A 6 -5.61 -1.52 11.55
C TRP A 6 -5.48 -0.28 12.45
N ASN A 7 -4.57 -0.32 13.42
CA ASN A 7 -4.21 0.86 14.18
C ASN A 7 -3.16 1.68 13.43
N LEU A 8 -3.55 2.85 12.92
CA LEU A 8 -2.73 3.70 12.07
C LEU A 8 -2.36 5.05 12.70
N GLU A 9 -2.59 5.23 14.01
CA GLU A 9 -2.45 6.53 14.68
C GLU A 9 -0.99 6.98 14.88
N GLU A 10 -0.06 6.02 14.93
CA GLU A 10 1.37 6.27 15.08
C GLU A 10 2.17 6.03 13.79
N ASN A 11 1.74 5.05 12.98
CA ASN A 11 2.46 4.64 11.79
C ASN A 11 1.49 3.99 10.79
N ALA A 12 1.70 4.25 9.51
CA ALA A 12 0.92 3.67 8.42
C ALA A 12 1.83 3.23 7.27
N THR A 13 3.09 2.87 7.55
CA THR A 13 4.02 2.32 6.54
C THR A 13 3.58 0.94 6.07
N ARG A 14 4.01 0.51 4.87
CA ARG A 14 3.73 -0.85 4.35
C ARG A 14 4.10 -1.95 5.34
N ARG A 15 5.26 -1.80 6.00
CA ARG A 15 5.73 -2.72 7.04
C ARG A 15 4.78 -2.78 8.24
N HIS A 16 4.24 -1.63 8.64
CA HIS A 16 3.25 -1.55 9.72
C HIS A 16 1.94 -2.23 9.33
N LEU A 17 1.41 -1.94 8.14
CA LEU A 17 0.18 -2.57 7.63
C LEU A 17 0.31 -4.10 7.57
N LEU A 18 1.44 -4.60 7.06
CA LEU A 18 1.73 -6.03 7.03
C LEU A 18 1.83 -6.61 8.44
N ALA A 19 2.52 -5.94 9.35
CA ALA A 19 2.65 -6.40 10.74
C ALA A 19 1.28 -6.49 11.43
N GLU A 20 0.44 -5.48 11.30
CA GLU A 20 -0.92 -5.48 11.88
C GLU A 20 -1.78 -6.63 11.33
N ALA A 21 -1.71 -6.91 10.03
CA ALA A 21 -2.41 -8.05 9.43
C ALA A 21 -1.84 -9.39 9.95
N LEU A 22 -0.53 -9.58 9.93
CA LEU A 22 0.10 -10.82 10.38
C LEU A 22 -0.14 -11.09 11.87
N LEU A 23 -0.19 -10.05 12.72
CA LEU A 23 -0.45 -10.20 14.15
C LEU A 23 -1.81 -10.86 14.47
N GLN A 24 -2.77 -10.80 13.54
CA GLN A 24 -4.08 -11.44 13.68
C GLN A 24 -4.10 -12.91 13.25
N LEU A 25 -3.04 -13.40 12.59
CA LEU A 25 -2.90 -14.80 12.19
C LEU A 25 -2.19 -15.62 13.28
N PRO A 26 -2.46 -16.93 13.38
CA PRO A 26 -1.60 -17.87 14.10
C PRO A 26 -0.18 -17.90 13.53
N GLU A 27 0.83 -18.17 14.36
CA GLU A 27 2.25 -18.13 13.97
C GLU A 27 2.56 -18.97 12.70
N GLU A 28 2.03 -20.19 12.63
CA GLU A 28 2.20 -21.07 11.47
C GLU A 28 1.63 -20.45 10.18
N ARG A 29 0.47 -19.79 10.27
CA ARG A 29 -0.16 -19.10 9.12
C ARG A 29 0.63 -17.86 8.71
N ARG A 30 1.29 -17.17 9.65
CA ARG A 30 2.19 -16.03 9.34
C ARG A 30 3.37 -16.50 8.50
N ALA A 31 4.01 -17.60 8.90
CA ALA A 31 5.14 -18.17 8.17
C ALA A 31 4.73 -18.57 6.75
N GLN A 32 3.58 -19.26 6.60
CA GLN A 32 3.03 -19.64 5.29
C GLN A 32 2.80 -18.43 4.37
N VAL A 33 2.24 -17.33 4.87
CA VAL A 33 2.01 -16.11 4.09
C VAL A 33 3.33 -15.49 3.62
N LEU A 34 4.33 -15.41 4.50
CA LEU A 34 5.63 -14.83 4.17
C LEU A 34 6.41 -15.71 3.18
N GLU A 35 6.39 -17.03 3.36
CA GLU A 35 6.99 -17.98 2.43
C GLU A 35 6.33 -17.91 1.06
N ALA A 36 4.99 -17.82 1.00
CA ALA A 36 4.25 -17.65 -0.25
C ALA A 36 4.62 -16.33 -0.96
N ALA A 37 4.72 -15.23 -0.21
CA ALA A 37 5.11 -13.93 -0.78
C ALA A 37 6.54 -13.95 -1.36
N GLU A 38 7.47 -14.63 -0.70
CA GLU A 38 8.86 -14.79 -1.17
C GLU A 38 8.93 -15.72 -2.40
N ALA A 39 8.16 -16.81 -2.39
CA ALA A 39 8.14 -17.79 -3.48
C ALA A 39 7.36 -17.34 -4.72
N ALA A 40 6.52 -16.30 -4.61
CA ALA A 40 5.63 -15.84 -5.68
C ALA A 40 6.36 -15.28 -6.92
N GLY A 41 7.67 -15.03 -6.82
CA GLY A 41 8.50 -14.69 -7.98
C GLY A 41 8.47 -13.21 -8.39
N VAL A 42 8.30 -12.28 -7.44
CA VAL A 42 8.43 -10.84 -7.74
C VAL A 42 9.88 -10.52 -8.12
N PRO A 43 10.15 -10.07 -9.36
CA PRO A 43 11.51 -9.81 -9.82
C PRO A 43 12.13 -8.63 -9.07
N ASP A 44 13.44 -8.68 -8.90
CA ASP A 44 14.21 -7.51 -8.50
C ASP A 44 14.27 -6.48 -9.64
N GLY A 45 14.33 -5.21 -9.27
CA GLY A 45 14.44 -4.11 -10.22
C GLY A 45 13.30 -3.11 -10.08
N HIS A 46 13.16 -2.30 -11.13
CA HIS A 46 12.25 -1.16 -11.16
C HIS A 46 11.29 -1.28 -12.34
N HIS A 47 10.01 -1.10 -12.05
CA HIS A 47 8.94 -1.06 -13.03
C HIS A 47 8.61 0.40 -13.33
N HIS A 48 8.60 0.79 -14.60
CA HIS A 48 8.54 2.19 -15.02
C HIS A 48 7.12 2.70 -15.19
N ASP A 49 6.15 1.81 -15.33
CA ASP A 49 4.75 2.16 -15.56
C ASP A 49 3.81 1.06 -15.04
N LEU A 50 2.50 1.33 -15.12
CA LEU A 50 1.46 0.40 -14.71
C LEU A 50 1.41 -0.87 -15.58
N GLY A 51 1.83 -0.79 -16.85
CA GLY A 51 1.88 -1.93 -17.76
C GLY A 51 2.91 -2.97 -17.33
N GLU A 52 4.13 -2.52 -17.02
CA GLU A 52 5.19 -3.39 -16.48
C GLU A 52 4.77 -4.01 -15.14
N VAL A 53 4.14 -3.24 -14.25
CA VAL A 53 3.62 -3.76 -12.99
C VAL A 53 2.55 -4.83 -13.20
N ASN A 54 1.57 -4.59 -14.08
CA ASN A 54 0.51 -5.57 -14.36
C ASN A 54 1.09 -6.85 -14.98
N ALA A 55 2.04 -6.75 -15.91
CA ALA A 55 2.71 -7.91 -16.49
C ALA A 55 3.44 -8.74 -15.41
N THR A 56 4.09 -8.08 -14.46
CA THR A 56 4.68 -8.74 -13.30
C THR A 56 3.63 -9.42 -12.43
N ILE A 57 2.53 -8.73 -12.08
CA ILE A 57 1.44 -9.29 -11.27
C ILE A 57 0.84 -10.55 -11.93
N ASP A 58 0.62 -10.50 -13.24
CA ASP A 58 0.05 -11.62 -14.01
C ASP A 58 0.92 -12.88 -13.91
N ALA A 59 2.25 -12.70 -13.90
CA ALA A 59 3.24 -13.77 -13.85
C ALA A 59 3.48 -14.36 -12.44
N LEU A 60 2.94 -13.74 -11.37
CA LEU A 60 3.18 -14.21 -10.00
C LEU A 60 2.55 -15.58 -9.75
N ASP A 61 3.23 -16.40 -8.95
CA ASP A 61 2.66 -17.60 -8.35
C ASP A 61 1.85 -17.23 -7.09
N ALA A 62 0.70 -16.62 -7.33
CA ALA A 62 -0.23 -16.14 -6.30
C ALA A 62 -1.68 -16.35 -6.76
N SER A 63 -2.61 -16.32 -5.80
CA SER A 63 -4.04 -16.43 -6.08
C SER A 63 -4.54 -15.27 -6.96
N GLU A 64 -5.59 -15.51 -7.76
CA GLU A 64 -6.21 -14.44 -8.55
C GLU A 64 -6.80 -13.33 -7.68
N ARG A 65 -7.31 -13.66 -6.48
CA ARG A 65 -7.78 -12.66 -5.51
C ARG A 65 -6.64 -11.72 -5.08
N ALA A 66 -5.48 -12.26 -4.70
CA ALA A 66 -4.32 -11.43 -4.36
C ALA A 66 -3.84 -10.59 -5.55
N LYS A 67 -3.82 -11.16 -6.76
CA LYS A 67 -3.46 -10.42 -7.98
C LYS A 67 -4.43 -9.29 -8.29
N ASP A 68 -5.74 -9.51 -8.16
CA ASP A 68 -6.77 -8.49 -8.37
C ASP A 68 -6.66 -7.35 -7.36
N ASP A 69 -6.40 -7.68 -6.09
CA ASP A 69 -6.13 -6.68 -5.05
C ASP A 69 -4.88 -5.86 -5.36
N MET A 70 -3.79 -6.51 -5.80
CA MET A 70 -2.58 -5.80 -6.24
C MET A 70 -2.85 -4.85 -7.40
N ARG A 71 -3.57 -5.29 -8.45
CA ARG A 71 -3.91 -4.44 -9.60
C ARG A 71 -4.75 -3.24 -9.16
N ALA A 72 -5.69 -3.42 -8.23
CA ALA A 72 -6.51 -2.34 -7.70
C ALA A 72 -5.67 -1.30 -6.94
N VAL A 73 -4.75 -1.75 -6.08
CA VAL A 73 -3.79 -0.88 -5.36
C VAL A 73 -2.90 -0.11 -6.32
N TYR A 74 -2.34 -0.78 -7.33
CA TYR A 74 -1.45 -0.12 -8.30
C TYR A 74 -2.18 0.82 -9.25
N ARG A 75 -3.44 0.57 -9.57
CA ARG A 75 -4.28 1.54 -10.29
C ARG A 75 -4.48 2.82 -9.47
N ILE A 76 -4.77 2.70 -8.16
CA ILE A 76 -4.90 3.87 -7.26
C ILE A 76 -3.59 4.67 -7.22
N LEU A 77 -2.44 3.99 -7.17
CA LEU A 77 -1.13 4.63 -7.25
C LEU A 77 -0.94 5.37 -8.57
N ALA A 78 -1.23 4.72 -9.70
CA ALA A 78 -1.07 5.32 -11.02
C ALA A 78 -1.93 6.57 -11.20
N GLU A 79 -3.17 6.56 -10.71
CA GLU A 79 -4.07 7.73 -10.67
C GLU A 79 -3.50 8.88 -9.82
N ALA A 80 -2.89 8.55 -8.67
CA ALA A 80 -2.32 9.54 -7.77
C ALA A 80 -1.03 10.16 -8.32
N GLU A 81 -0.16 9.36 -8.92
CA GLU A 81 1.03 9.82 -9.60
C GLU A 81 0.66 10.68 -10.82
N ALA A 82 -0.31 10.24 -11.65
CA ALA A 82 -0.83 11.03 -12.76
C ALA A 82 -1.29 12.42 -12.32
N THR A 83 -2.02 12.46 -11.19
CA THR A 83 -2.50 13.70 -10.57
C THR A 83 -1.33 14.58 -10.10
N ALA A 84 -0.32 14.00 -9.45
CA ALA A 84 0.85 14.72 -8.97
C ALA A 84 1.69 15.30 -10.11
N HIS A 85 1.74 14.60 -11.25
CA HIS A 85 2.50 14.98 -12.44
C HIS A 85 1.71 15.83 -13.46
N GLY A 86 0.38 15.87 -13.34
CA GLY A 86 -0.48 16.58 -14.28
C GLY A 86 -0.56 15.92 -15.67
N CYS A 87 -0.47 14.59 -15.73
CA CYS A 87 -0.54 13.81 -16.98
C CYS A 87 -1.71 12.81 -16.95
N ALA A 88 -1.94 12.10 -18.07
CA ALA A 88 -2.86 10.97 -18.09
C ALA A 88 -2.26 9.74 -17.37
N VAL A 89 -3.11 8.83 -16.88
CA VAL A 89 -2.65 7.62 -16.15
C VAL A 89 -1.76 6.74 -17.03
N GLU A 90 -2.06 6.68 -18.32
CA GLU A 90 -1.31 5.93 -19.32
C GLU A 90 0.07 6.55 -19.62
N GLU A 91 0.27 7.81 -19.26
CA GLU A 91 1.52 8.57 -19.44
C GLU A 91 2.33 8.65 -18.14
N THR A 92 1.83 8.06 -17.05
CA THR A 92 2.48 8.09 -15.74
C THR A 92 3.75 7.26 -15.74
N HIS A 93 4.83 7.85 -15.21
CA HIS A 93 6.08 7.16 -14.93
C HIS A 93 6.26 6.95 -13.44
N PHE A 94 6.58 5.71 -13.06
CA PHE A 94 6.89 5.38 -11.68
C PHE A 94 8.36 5.66 -11.40
N HIS A 95 8.64 6.55 -10.46
CA HIS A 95 10.01 6.85 -10.02
C HIS A 95 10.31 6.17 -8.67
N GLU A 96 9.39 6.23 -7.71
CA GLU A 96 9.57 5.64 -6.39
C GLU A 96 8.68 4.41 -6.13
N VAL A 97 7.51 4.33 -6.77
CA VAL A 97 6.48 3.32 -6.45
C VAL A 97 6.61 2.00 -7.22
N GLY A 98 7.44 1.98 -8.28
CA GLY A 98 7.66 0.81 -9.15
C GLY A 98 8.74 -0.17 -8.68
N ASN A 99 9.36 0.06 -7.52
CA ASN A 99 10.40 -0.83 -7.00
C ASN A 99 9.82 -2.21 -6.66
N GLY A 100 10.49 -3.29 -7.09
CA GLY A 100 10.12 -4.68 -6.77
C GLY A 100 9.93 -4.95 -5.27
N GLU A 101 10.66 -4.25 -4.38
CA GLU A 101 10.42 -4.33 -2.94
C GLU A 101 9.02 -3.83 -2.57
N ALA A 102 8.54 -2.75 -3.20
CA ALA A 102 7.19 -2.25 -2.97
C ALA A 102 6.15 -3.27 -3.45
N LEU A 103 6.35 -3.89 -4.61
CA LEU A 103 5.48 -4.95 -5.13
C LEU A 103 5.42 -6.14 -4.16
N ARG A 104 6.57 -6.60 -3.65
CA ARG A 104 6.65 -7.68 -2.64
C ARG A 104 5.87 -7.34 -1.38
N ASN A 105 5.97 -6.10 -0.89
CA ASN A 105 5.25 -5.67 0.30
C ASN A 105 3.72 -5.63 0.06
N VAL A 106 3.28 -5.13 -1.10
CA VAL A 106 1.84 -5.12 -1.46
C VAL A 106 1.32 -6.54 -1.59
N LEU A 107 2.06 -7.43 -2.27
CA LEU A 107 1.70 -8.84 -2.38
C LEU A 107 1.54 -9.49 -0.99
N ALA A 108 2.53 -9.30 -0.10
CA ALA A 108 2.49 -9.86 1.24
C ALA A 108 1.27 -9.37 2.04
N ILE A 109 0.88 -8.10 1.90
CA ILE A 109 -0.32 -7.55 2.54
C ILE A 109 -1.58 -8.20 1.94
N CYS A 110 -1.68 -8.32 0.61
CA CYS A 110 -2.83 -8.95 -0.05
C CYS A 110 -2.98 -10.40 0.38
N LEU A 111 -1.89 -11.16 0.44
CA LEU A 111 -1.89 -12.54 0.93
C LEU A 111 -2.25 -12.64 2.41
N ALA A 112 -1.79 -11.70 3.26
CA ALA A 112 -2.16 -11.67 4.67
C ALA A 112 -3.66 -11.39 4.87
N VAL A 113 -4.21 -10.44 4.11
CA VAL A 113 -5.65 -10.13 4.11
C VAL A 113 -6.47 -11.32 3.60
N GLU A 114 -6.04 -11.95 2.51
CA GLU A 114 -6.69 -13.16 1.99
C GLU A 114 -6.66 -14.31 3.00
N ALA A 115 -5.52 -14.54 3.66
CA ALA A 115 -5.36 -15.62 4.63
C ALA A 115 -6.20 -15.42 5.91
N LEU A 116 -6.46 -14.16 6.27
CA LEU A 116 -7.37 -13.77 7.35
C LEU A 116 -8.84 -13.90 6.96
N ASP A 117 -9.15 -13.60 5.71
CA ASP A 117 -10.49 -13.55 5.13
C ASP A 117 -11.51 -12.79 6.01
N PRO A 118 -11.23 -11.52 6.37
CA PRO A 118 -12.12 -10.76 7.25
C PRO A 118 -13.42 -10.37 6.54
N ASP A 119 -14.52 -10.31 7.29
CA ASP A 119 -15.80 -9.81 6.80
C ASP A 119 -15.76 -8.29 6.55
N GLU A 120 -14.96 -7.57 7.35
CA GLU A 120 -14.74 -6.12 7.25
C GLU A 120 -13.31 -5.76 7.63
N ILE A 121 -12.73 -4.77 6.96
CA ILE A 121 -11.48 -4.13 7.39
C ILE A 121 -11.79 -2.69 7.81
N ALA A 122 -11.52 -2.40 9.07
CA ALA A 122 -11.62 -1.06 9.64
C ALA A 122 -10.23 -0.51 10.00
N ALA A 123 -10.13 0.81 10.15
CA ALA A 123 -8.91 1.43 10.63
C ALA A 123 -9.18 2.65 11.51
N THR A 124 -8.23 3.01 12.36
CA THR A 124 -8.23 4.33 13.01
C THR A 124 -7.89 5.43 11.99
N ARG A 125 -7.86 6.70 12.43
CA ARG A 125 -7.35 7.80 11.60
C ARG A 125 -5.89 7.54 11.19
N VAL A 126 -5.56 7.91 9.95
CA VAL A 126 -4.22 7.66 9.38
C VAL A 126 -3.23 8.74 9.80
N GLN A 127 -2.11 8.31 10.38
CA GLN A 127 -0.96 9.17 10.60
C GLN A 127 -0.18 9.36 9.30
N THR A 128 -0.27 10.56 8.73
CA THR A 128 0.51 10.94 7.53
C THR A 128 1.94 11.35 7.88
N GLY A 129 2.15 11.85 9.10
CA GLY A 129 3.41 12.47 9.50
C GLY A 129 3.51 13.94 9.09
N SER A 130 4.71 14.50 9.23
CA SER A 130 5.06 15.90 8.95
C SER A 130 6.56 16.07 8.67
N GLY A 131 6.93 17.22 8.09
CA GLY A 131 8.30 17.53 7.68
C GLY A 131 8.47 17.41 6.18
N THR A 132 9.66 17.04 5.74
CA THR A 132 9.99 16.82 4.33
C THR A 132 10.65 15.47 4.11
N VAL A 133 10.55 14.96 2.88
CA VAL A 133 11.21 13.73 2.42
C VAL A 133 12.03 14.02 1.18
N ARG A 134 13.21 13.40 1.08
CA ARG A 134 14.08 13.50 -0.10
C ARG A 134 13.86 12.28 -1.00
N CYS A 135 13.54 12.52 -2.26
CA CYS A 135 13.22 11.51 -3.26
C CYS A 135 13.77 11.90 -4.65
N ALA A 136 13.38 11.18 -5.72
CA ALA A 136 13.86 11.48 -7.08
C ALA A 136 13.41 12.88 -7.55
N HIS A 137 12.31 13.38 -6.99
CA HIS A 137 11.75 14.71 -7.23
C HIS A 137 12.37 15.82 -6.36
N GLY A 138 13.46 15.52 -5.65
CA GLY A 138 14.07 16.45 -4.70
C GLY A 138 13.40 16.37 -3.32
N GLU A 139 13.25 17.51 -2.67
CA GLU A 139 12.64 17.59 -1.34
C GLU A 139 11.16 17.91 -1.46
N LEU A 140 10.30 17.03 -0.91
CA LEU A 140 8.85 17.15 -0.95
C LEU A 140 8.28 17.30 0.46
N PRO A 141 7.15 18.01 0.63
CA PRO A 141 6.44 18.04 1.91
C PRO A 141 5.91 16.65 2.28
N ILE A 142 5.67 16.43 3.56
CA ILE A 142 4.93 15.26 4.06
C ILE A 142 3.51 15.71 4.44
N PRO A 143 2.45 15.10 3.88
CA PRO A 143 2.48 14.01 2.90
C PRO A 143 2.97 14.46 1.51
N ALA A 144 3.68 13.58 0.81
CA ALA A 144 4.08 13.80 -0.58
C ALA A 144 2.85 13.95 -1.51
N PRO A 145 2.97 14.61 -2.68
CA PRO A 145 1.83 14.91 -3.55
C PRO A 145 0.94 13.71 -3.89
N ALA A 146 1.52 12.57 -4.27
CA ALA A 146 0.75 11.35 -4.56
C ALA A 146 0.03 10.81 -3.30
N THR A 147 0.69 10.79 -2.14
CA THR A 147 0.04 10.45 -0.85
C THR A 147 -1.13 11.40 -0.56
N ALA A 148 -0.92 12.71 -0.72
CA ALA A 148 -1.94 13.72 -0.47
C ALA A 148 -3.16 13.55 -1.40
N ALA A 149 -2.93 13.24 -2.68
CA ALA A 149 -3.99 12.96 -3.64
C ALA A 149 -4.84 11.74 -3.25
N ILE A 150 -4.21 10.67 -2.75
CA ILE A 150 -4.94 9.48 -2.28
C ILE A 150 -5.73 9.79 -1.01
N ILE A 151 -5.12 10.47 -0.04
CA ILE A 151 -5.79 10.86 1.21
C ILE A 151 -7.03 11.72 0.95
N ALA A 152 -6.94 12.64 -0.02
CA ALA A 152 -8.05 13.51 -0.42
C ALA A 152 -9.29 12.75 -0.94
N ARG A 153 -9.17 11.45 -1.24
CA ARG A 153 -10.29 10.57 -1.65
C ARG A 153 -11.15 10.10 -0.47
N GLY A 154 -10.94 10.64 0.74
CA GLY A 154 -11.82 10.43 1.89
C GLY A 154 -11.16 9.68 3.06
N ILE A 155 -9.83 9.59 3.11
CA ILE A 155 -9.12 8.95 4.21
C ILE A 155 -8.97 9.96 5.36
N PRO A 156 -9.58 9.73 6.54
CA PRO A 156 -9.42 10.62 7.68
C PRO A 156 -8.00 10.51 8.24
N THR A 157 -7.41 11.63 8.63
CA THR A 157 -6.04 11.68 9.14
C THR A 157 -5.97 12.23 10.56
N CYS A 158 -4.96 11.84 11.32
CA CYS A 158 -4.77 12.35 12.68
C CYS A 158 -4.52 13.86 12.67
N ASP A 159 -5.16 14.61 13.58
CA ASP A 159 -4.93 16.05 13.72
C ASP A 159 -3.49 16.35 14.14
N ARG A 160 -3.01 15.61 15.15
CA ARG A 160 -1.62 15.67 15.58
C ARG A 160 -0.75 14.88 14.60
N LYS A 161 0.18 15.58 13.95
CA LYS A 161 1.18 14.98 13.08
C LYS A 161 2.44 14.60 13.86
N LEU A 162 2.99 13.42 13.57
CA LEU A 162 4.30 12.97 14.05
C LEU A 162 5.40 13.39 13.07
N GLU A 163 6.64 13.49 13.55
CA GLU A 163 7.80 13.76 12.69
C GLU A 163 8.09 12.59 11.74
N GLY A 164 8.49 12.92 10.50
CA GLY A 164 8.87 11.97 9.46
C GLY A 164 7.67 11.43 8.68
N GLU A 165 7.95 10.75 7.57
CA GLU A 165 6.92 10.16 6.72
C GLU A 165 6.33 8.93 7.40
N ARG A 166 5.03 8.96 7.69
CA ARG A 166 4.32 7.85 8.34
C ARG A 166 3.39 7.11 7.40
N CYS A 167 3.04 7.70 6.27
CA CYS A 167 2.24 7.09 5.23
C CYS A 167 2.86 7.41 3.86
N THR A 168 3.31 6.37 3.15
CA THR A 168 3.83 6.47 1.78
C THR A 168 2.68 6.44 0.76
N PRO A 169 2.89 6.80 -0.51
CA PRO A 169 1.84 6.67 -1.52
C PRO A 169 1.29 5.24 -1.61
N THR A 170 2.17 4.23 -1.59
CA THR A 170 1.76 2.82 -1.62
C THR A 170 0.92 2.44 -0.40
N SER A 171 1.30 2.91 0.79
CA SER A 171 0.51 2.69 1.99
C SER A 171 -0.88 3.28 1.88
N ALA A 172 -0.98 4.53 1.42
CA ALA A 172 -2.27 5.20 1.25
C ALA A 172 -3.15 4.45 0.25
N ALA A 173 -2.57 3.92 -0.83
CA ALA A 173 -3.30 3.12 -1.82
C ALA A 173 -3.82 1.79 -1.24
N VAL A 174 -3.00 1.08 -0.47
CA VAL A 174 -3.43 -0.14 0.26
C VAL A 174 -4.57 0.17 1.22
N ILE A 175 -4.44 1.25 2.00
CA ILE A 175 -5.48 1.69 2.95
C ILE A 175 -6.78 2.02 2.20
N LEU A 176 -6.69 2.78 1.11
CA LEU A 176 -7.87 3.15 0.33
C LEU A 176 -8.58 1.93 -0.26
N HIS A 177 -7.83 0.93 -0.72
CA HIS A 177 -8.38 -0.28 -1.33
C HIS A 177 -9.10 -1.16 -0.30
N PHE A 178 -8.47 -1.41 0.85
CA PHE A 178 -8.96 -2.40 1.80
C PHE A 178 -9.88 -1.84 2.89
N VAL A 179 -9.64 -0.62 3.38
CA VAL A 179 -10.39 -0.09 4.54
C VAL A 179 -11.78 0.37 4.12
N GLN A 180 -12.78 -0.25 4.73
CA GLN A 180 -14.20 0.00 4.45
C GLN A 180 -14.81 0.98 5.46
N ARG A 181 -14.20 1.10 6.65
CA ARG A 181 -14.72 1.90 7.76
C ARG A 181 -13.58 2.51 8.57
N TYR A 182 -13.74 3.77 8.97
CA TYR A 182 -12.80 4.43 9.88
C TYR A 182 -13.42 4.62 11.25
N ASP A 183 -12.72 4.16 12.28
CA ASP A 183 -13.07 4.41 13.68
C ASP A 183 -12.73 5.86 14.06
N ALA A 184 -13.62 6.47 14.85
CA ALA A 184 -13.61 7.88 15.20
C ALA A 184 -12.62 8.25 16.30
#